data_AF-A0A959IDA7-F1
#
_entry.id   AF-A0A959IDA7-F1
#
_cell.length_a   1.000
_cell.length_b   1.000
_cell.length_c   1.000
_cell.angle_alpha   90.00
_cell.angle_beta   90.00
_cell.angle_gamma   90.00
#
_symmetry.space_group_name_H-M   'P 1'
#
loop_
_entity.id
_entity.type
_entity.pdbx_description
1 polymer ?
#
loop_
_entity_poly.entity_id
_entity_poly.type
_entity_poly.pdbx_seq_one_letter_code
_entity_poly.pdbx_strand_id
1 'polypeptide(L)'
;MIPELMELDGWGVWLAIPTTALIGWVYVMMEIVGDYSENPFQGMANDIPMLSLCRTIEIDLREMLGETELPPAIESKNGILM
;
A
#
# COMPACT_ATOMS: atom_id res chain seq x y z
N MET A 1 -16.02 14.54 22.48
CA MET A 1 -16.30 15.15 21.17
C MET A 1 -17.74 15.00 20.69
N ILE A 2 -18.30 13.78 20.66
CA ILE A 2 -19.70 13.58 20.23
C ILE A 2 -20.71 14.27 21.17
N PRO A 3 -20.56 14.22 22.51
CA PRO A 3 -21.44 14.96 23.42
C PRO A 3 -21.38 16.47 23.19
N GLU A 4 -20.19 17.04 23.00
CA GLU A 4 -19.98 18.47 22.74
C GLU A 4 -20.55 18.90 21.38
N LEU A 5 -20.55 18.02 20.37
CA LEU A 5 -21.17 18.30 19.08
C LEU A 5 -22.70 18.22 19.13
N MET A 6 -23.27 17.45 20.05
CA MET A 6 -24.73 17.35 20.26
C MET A 6 -25.31 18.55 21.02
N GLU A 7 -24.46 19.30 21.73
CA GLU A 7 -24.84 20.57 22.39
C GLU A 7 -24.94 21.75 21.41
N LEU A 8 -24.44 21.60 20.17
CA LEU A 8 -24.66 22.56 19.09
C LEU A 8 -26.09 22.40 18.54
N ASP A 9 -26.94 23.39 18.82
CA ASP A 9 -28.35 23.46 18.41
C ASP A 9 -28.61 22.93 16.99
N GLY A 10 -29.61 22.04 16.85
CA GLY A 10 -30.21 21.46 15.63
C GLY A 10 -29.28 20.75 14.62
N TRP A 11 -28.17 21.39 14.26
CA TRP A 11 -27.23 21.00 13.22
C TRP A 11 -26.07 20.12 13.73
N GLY A 12 -25.86 20.07 15.05
CA GLY A 12 -24.80 19.30 15.70
C GLY A 12 -24.84 17.81 15.36
N VAL A 13 -26.03 17.21 15.33
CA VAL A 13 -26.23 15.79 14.95
C VAL A 13 -25.80 15.54 13.50
N TRP A 14 -26.13 16.45 12.59
CA TRP A 14 -25.78 16.33 11.17
C TRP A 14 -24.27 16.47 10.91
N LEU A 15 -23.55 17.22 11.73
CA LEU A 15 -22.08 17.29 11.68
C LEU A 15 -21.41 16.12 12.40
N ALA A 16 -22.05 15.57 13.43
CA ALA A 16 -21.49 14.48 14.24
C ALA A 16 -21.32 13.20 13.43
N ILE A 17 -22.29 12.90 12.57
CA ILE A 17 -22.29 11.70 11.73
C ILE A 17 -21.06 11.63 10.79
N PRO A 18 -20.82 12.59 9.87
CA PRO A 18 -19.66 12.54 8.98
C PRO A 18 -18.34 12.67 9.73
N THR A 19 -18.29 13.46 10.81
CA THR A 19 -17.06 13.62 11.61
C THR A 19 -16.67 12.31 12.29
N THR A 20 -17.63 11.61 12.88
CA THR A 20 -17.38 10.33 13.55
C THR A 20 -17.01 9.25 12.53
N ALA A 21 -17.69 9.22 11.38
CA ALA A 21 -17.35 8.31 10.29
C ALA A 21 -15.94 8.55 9.75
N LEU A 22 -15.53 9.82 9.58
CA LEU A 22 -14.19 10.18 9.12
C LEU A 22 -13.12 9.76 10.11
N ILE A 23 -13.34 10.00 11.41
CA ILE A 23 -12.40 9.56 12.45
C ILE A 23 -12.30 8.04 12.48
N GLY A 24 -13.44 7.33 12.44
CA GLY A 24 -13.46 5.87 12.35
C GLY A 24 -12.70 5.35 11.13
N TRP A 25 -12.90 5.98 9.98
CA TRP A 25 -12.17 5.65 8.76
C TRP A 25 -10.66 5.85 8.90
N VAL A 26 -10.21 6.92 9.55
CA VAL A 26 -8.77 7.14 9.81
C VAL A 26 -8.18 6.00 10.64
N TYR A 27 -8.86 5.53 11.68
CA TYR A 27 -8.39 4.42 12.49
C TYR A 27 -8.35 3.10 11.72
N VAL A 28 -9.39 2.80 10.92
CA VAL A 28 -9.41 1.59 10.07
C VAL A 28 -8.30 1.65 9.01
N MET A 29 -8.09 2.80 8.38
CA MET A 29 -7.00 2.97 7.42
C MET A 29 -5.63 2.78 8.08
N MET A 30 -5.45 3.27 9.31
CA MET A 30 -4.21 3.07 10.06
C MET A 30 -3.92 1.58 10.31
N GLU A 31 -4.94 0.79 10.64
CA GLU A 31 -4.81 -0.66 10.82
C GLU A 31 -4.43 -1.35 9.49
N ILE A 32 -5.17 -1.09 8.41
CA ILE A 32 -4.93 -1.71 7.09
C ILE A 32 -3.51 -1.41 6.58
N VAL A 33 -3.04 -0.17 6.74
CA VAL A 33 -1.67 0.21 6.35
C VAL A 33 -0.63 -0.52 7.20
N GLY A 34 -0.91 -0.72 8.50
CA GLY A 34 -0.09 -1.53 9.39
C GLY A 34 0.03 -2.97 8.92
N ASP A 35 -1.10 -3.62 8.62
CA ASP A 35 -1.15 -5.01 8.16
C ASP A 35 -0.35 -5.23 6.87
N TYR A 36 -0.50 -4.33 5.88
CA TYR A 36 0.28 -4.40 4.64
C TYR A 36 1.77 -4.14 4.87
N SER A 37 2.12 -3.31 5.85
CA SER A 37 3.51 -3.02 6.18
C SER A 37 4.18 -4.17 6.95
N GLU A 38 3.42 -4.96 7.70
CA GLU A 38 3.93 -6.12 8.43
C GLU A 38 4.34 -7.25 7.49
N ASN A 39 3.64 -7.41 6.36
CA ASN A 39 3.85 -8.51 5.42
C ASN A 39 4.12 -8.04 3.99
N PRO A 40 5.26 -7.37 3.72
CA PRO A 40 5.52 -6.69 2.44
C PRO A 40 5.93 -7.61 1.27
N PHE A 41 5.78 -8.93 1.42
CA PHE A 41 6.25 -9.95 0.47
C PHE A 41 5.15 -10.95 0.07
N GLN A 42 3.88 -10.57 0.22
CA GLN A 42 2.75 -11.42 -0.12
C GLN A 42 2.39 -11.36 -1.62
N GLY A 43 3.03 -10.48 -2.38
CA GLY A 43 2.81 -10.30 -3.81
C GLY A 43 1.57 -9.43 -4.11
N MET A 44 1.19 -8.58 -3.17
CA MET A 44 0.14 -7.58 -3.36
C MET A 44 0.65 -6.40 -4.20
N ALA A 45 -0.27 -5.57 -4.70
CA ALA A 45 0.07 -4.44 -5.57
C ALA A 45 0.99 -3.38 -4.91
N ASN A 46 0.96 -3.27 -3.58
CA ASN A 46 1.76 -2.31 -2.81
C ASN A 46 2.99 -2.97 -2.15
N ASP A 47 3.20 -4.26 -2.40
CA ASP A 47 4.29 -5.02 -1.81
C ASP A 47 5.61 -4.74 -2.54
N ILE A 48 6.70 -5.24 -1.96
CA ILE A 48 8.01 -5.18 -2.58
C ILE A 48 8.00 -6.12 -3.81
N PRO A 49 8.40 -5.63 -5.01
CA PRO A 49 8.38 -6.41 -6.24
C PRO A 49 9.53 -7.41 -6.29
N MET A 50 9.41 -8.48 -5.51
CA MET A 50 10.45 -9.49 -5.34
C MET A 50 10.79 -10.19 -6.65
N LEU A 51 9.85 -10.37 -7.57
CA LEU A 51 10.12 -11.02 -8.84
C LEU A 51 11.03 -10.14 -9.71
N SER A 52 10.75 -8.84 -9.79
CA SER A 52 11.59 -7.88 -10.49
C SER A 52 12.96 -7.72 -9.87
N LEU A 53 13.05 -7.68 -8.54
CA LEU A 53 14.34 -7.61 -7.83
C LEU A 53 15.18 -8.86 -8.10
N CYS A 54 14.59 -10.05 -7.99
CA CYS A 54 15.28 -11.30 -8.31
C CYS A 54 15.72 -11.35 -9.78
N ARG A 55 14.90 -10.88 -10.73
CA ARG A 55 15.29 -10.80 -12.15
C ARG A 55 16.43 -9.83 -12.37
N THR A 56 16.46 -8.70 -11.65
CA THR A 56 17.56 -7.73 -11.74
C THR A 56 18.85 -8.35 -11.21
N ILE A 57 18.82 -9.00 -10.04
CA ILE A 57 19.97 -9.71 -9.48
C ILE A 57 20.44 -10.84 -10.41
N GLU A 58 19.51 -11.58 -11.02
CA GLU A 58 19.84 -12.63 -12.00
C GLU A 58 20.61 -12.05 -13.20
N ILE A 59 20.16 -10.91 -13.75
CA ILE A 59 20.83 -10.23 -14.86
C ILE A 59 22.23 -9.79 -14.43
N ASP A 60 22.35 -9.10 -13.29
CA ASP A 60 23.62 -8.59 -12.78
C ASP A 60 24.65 -9.73 -12.61
N LEU A 61 24.23 -10.88 -12.06
CA LEU A 61 25.11 -12.03 -11.88
C LEU A 61 25.56 -12.64 -13.21
N ARG A 62 24.68 -12.74 -14.20
CA ARG A 62 25.02 -13.26 -15.54
C ARG A 62 25.95 -12.31 -16.30
N GLU A 63 25.74 -11.00 -16.17
CA GLU A 63 26.64 -9.99 -16.72
C GLU A 63 28.06 -10.10 -16.12
N MET A 64 28.17 -10.28 -14.81
CA MET A 64 29.45 -10.51 -14.13
C MET A 64 30.18 -11.77 -14.62
N LEU A 65 29.43 -12.78 -15.08
CA LEU A 65 29.96 -14.01 -15.68
C LEU A 65 30.30 -13.87 -17.17
N GLY A 66 30.01 -12.72 -17.79
CA GLY A 66 30.26 -12.46 -19.21
C GLY A 66 29.25 -13.12 -20.16
N GLU A 67 28.07 -13.50 -19.66
CA GLU A 67 27.00 -14.03 -20.49
C GLU A 67 26.37 -12.91 -21.34
N THR A 68 26.10 -13.20 -22.62
CA THR A 68 25.46 -12.23 -23.54
C THR A 68 23.96 -12.45 -23.71
N GLU A 69 23.47 -13.64 -23.37
CA GLU A 69 22.04 -13.99 -23.41
C GLU A 69 21.41 -13.76 -22.04
N LEU A 70 21.03 -12.51 -21.78
CA LEU A 70 20.42 -12.10 -20.53
C LEU A 70 18.89 -12.24 -20.60
N PRO A 71 18.24 -12.68 -19.50
CA PRO A 71 16.79 -12.69 -19.44
C PRO A 71 16.25 -11.25 -19.44
N PRO A 72 15.06 -10.99 -20.01
CA PRO A 72 14.50 -9.65 -20.04
C PRO A 72 14.11 -9.19 -18.62
N ALA A 73 14.20 -7.87 -18.39
CA ALA A 73 13.66 -7.25 -17.19
C ALA A 73 12.14 -7.48 -17.10
N ILE A 74 11.62 -7.56 -15.87
CA ILE A 74 10.19 -7.67 -15.64
C ILE A 74 9.56 -6.30 -15.89
N GLU A 75 8.57 -6.25 -16.78
CA GLU A 75 7.82 -5.03 -17.05
C GLU A 75 6.62 -4.89 -16.11
N SER A 76 6.29 -3.64 -15.77
CA SER A 76 5.08 -3.34 -15.00
C SER A 76 3.82 -3.69 -15.80
N LYS A 77 2.84 -4.31 -15.14
CA LYS A 77 1.51 -4.56 -15.71
C LYS A 77 0.52 -3.61 -15.05
N ASN A 78 -0.16 -2.79 -15.85
CA ASN A 78 -1.12 -1.79 -15.36
C ASN A 78 -0.55 -0.83 -14.30
N GLY A 79 0.73 -0.45 -14.45
CA GLY A 79 1.42 0.44 -13.51
C GLY A 79 1.92 -0.23 -12.22
N ILE A 80 1.75 -1.54 -12.08
CA ILE A 80 2.24 -2.32 -10.93
C ILE A 80 3.40 -3.20 -11.39
N LEU A 81 4.53 -3.09 -10.69
CA LEU A 81 5.68 -3.96 -10.88
C LEU A 81 5.56 -5.12 -9.87
N MET A 82 5.81 -6.36 -10.32
CA MET A 82 5.79 -7.56 -9.47
C MET A 82 7.19 -8.06 -9.19
#